data_AF-A0A0J6YC05-F1
#
_entry.id   AF-A0A0J6YC05-F1
#
_cell.length_a   1.000
_cell.length_b   1.000
_cell.length_c   1.000
_cell.angle_alpha   90.00
_cell.angle_beta   90.00
_cell.angle_gamma   90.00
#
_symmetry.space_group_name_H-M   'P 1'
#
loop_
_entity.id
_entity.type
_entity.pdbx_description
1 polymer ?
#
loop_
_entity_poly.entity_id
_entity_poly.type
_entity_poly.pdbx_seq_one_letter_code
_entity_poly.pdbx_strand_id
1 'polypeptide(L)'
;MGTPTDIWSFGALASFHIPEQWKSWAVATNIVSLQVVSLLYGEGFHIFKPDAPVDHDEYDLKILMEHHRCFGPFPLSSYQEIADEGRLEVLKWIMENSPAESLRPFRLTTSWEICQEDKGFVLSIMKLDLRDRPTAHQLLEDE
;
A
#
# COMPACT_ATOMS: atom_id res chain seq x y z
N MET A 1 -18.60 10.36 -16.33
CA MET A 1 -18.12 11.16 -15.19
C MET A 1 -18.04 10.23 -14.00
N GLY A 2 -16.93 9.52 -13.83
CA GLY A 2 -16.70 8.66 -12.68
C GLY A 2 -16.14 9.51 -11.54
N THR A 3 -16.78 9.47 -10.38
CA THR A 3 -16.26 10.12 -9.17
C THR A 3 -15.00 9.41 -8.71
N PRO A 4 -13.98 10.11 -8.15
CA PRO A 4 -12.64 9.57 -7.86
C PRO A 4 -12.61 8.72 -6.58
N THR A 5 -13.54 7.78 -6.44
CA THR A 5 -13.83 7.10 -5.17
C THR A 5 -13.27 5.67 -5.10
N ASP A 6 -12.67 5.15 -6.16
CA ASP A 6 -12.42 3.70 -6.25
C ASP A 6 -10.97 3.27 -5.93
N ILE A 7 -10.06 4.22 -5.70
CA ILE A 7 -8.73 3.94 -5.13
C ILE A 7 -8.81 3.66 -3.61
N TRP A 8 -9.94 4.00 -2.98
CA TRP A 8 -10.19 3.86 -1.53
C TRP A 8 -10.43 2.43 -1.07
N SER A 9 -10.45 1.47 -1.99
CA SER A 9 -10.60 0.05 -1.73
C SER A 9 -9.32 -0.63 -1.23
N PHE A 10 -8.15 0.03 -1.15
CA PHE A 10 -6.92 -0.65 -0.75
C PHE A 10 -6.98 -1.35 0.61
N GLY A 11 -7.49 -0.65 1.63
CA GLY A 11 -7.76 -1.25 2.95
C GLY A 11 -9.05 -2.08 3.01
N ALA A 12 -10.01 -1.80 2.13
CA ALA A 12 -11.29 -2.51 2.08
C ALA A 12 -11.21 -3.84 1.30
N LEU A 13 -10.26 -4.00 0.38
CA LEU A 13 -10.06 -5.14 -0.50
C LEU A 13 -8.88 -6.00 -0.07
N ALA A 14 -7.86 -5.37 0.52
CA ALA A 14 -7.08 -6.04 1.54
C ALA A 14 -7.88 -6.17 2.84
N SER A 15 -9.23 -6.38 2.83
CA SER A 15 -10.23 -6.68 3.91
C SER A 15 -9.71 -7.46 5.13
N PHE A 16 -8.67 -6.96 5.76
CA PHE A 16 -8.38 -7.25 7.12
C PHE A 16 -9.66 -6.88 7.86
N HIS A 17 -10.06 -7.66 8.85
CA HIS A 17 -11.14 -7.30 9.74
C HIS A 17 -10.70 -6.01 10.45
N ILE A 18 -10.95 -4.88 9.79
CA ILE A 18 -10.69 -3.55 10.32
C ILE A 18 -11.85 -3.34 11.28
N PRO A 19 -11.60 -3.35 12.60
CA PRO A 19 -12.67 -3.14 13.56
C PRO A 19 -13.35 -1.81 13.23
N GLU A 20 -14.66 -1.70 13.45
CA GLU A 20 -15.47 -0.57 12.97
C GLU A 20 -14.90 0.80 13.35
N GLN A 21 -14.28 0.87 14.54
CA GLN A 21 -13.56 2.04 15.06
C GLN A 21 -12.32 2.47 14.24
N TRP A 22 -11.73 1.60 13.41
CA TRP A 22 -10.53 1.86 12.59
C TRP A 22 -10.88 2.15 11.12
N LYS A 23 -12.14 1.99 10.69
CA LYS A 23 -12.54 2.17 9.28
C LYS A 23 -12.29 3.59 8.75
N SER A 24 -12.68 4.61 9.53
CA SER A 24 -12.47 6.01 9.14
C SER A 24 -10.99 6.38 9.05
N TRP A 25 -10.15 5.81 9.93
CA TRP A 25 -8.71 6.00 9.93
C TRP A 25 -8.06 5.27 8.74
N ALA A 26 -8.42 4.02 8.50
CA ALA A 26 -7.93 3.22 7.38
C ALA A 26 -8.14 3.89 6.02
N VAL A 27 -9.34 4.41 5.79
CA VAL A 27 -9.66 5.15 4.55
C VAL A 27 -8.79 6.40 4.47
N ALA A 28 -8.78 7.24 5.50
CA ALA A 28 -8.00 8.49 5.53
C ALA A 28 -6.50 8.25 5.31
N THR A 29 -5.90 7.25 5.94
CA THR A 29 -4.46 6.95 5.80
C THR A 29 -4.14 6.46 4.39
N ASN A 30 -5.01 5.68 3.75
CA ASN A 30 -4.79 5.26 2.35
C ASN A 30 -4.91 6.44 1.35
N ILE A 31 -5.77 7.43 1.64
CA ILE A 31 -5.86 8.71 0.92
C ILE A 31 -4.57 9.49 0.99
N VAL A 32 -4.14 9.74 2.22
CA VAL A 32 -3.00 10.60 2.48
C VAL A 32 -1.72 9.93 1.96
N SER A 33 -1.53 8.62 2.17
CA SER A 33 -0.33 7.92 1.68
C SER A 33 -0.17 7.98 0.15
N LEU A 34 -1.23 7.75 -0.62
CA LEU A 34 -1.15 7.76 -2.10
C LEU A 34 -0.99 9.17 -2.68
N GLN A 35 -1.63 10.16 -2.06
CA GLN A 35 -1.48 11.56 -2.44
C GLN A 35 -0.07 12.07 -2.13
N VAL A 36 0.49 11.74 -0.96
CA VAL A 36 1.83 12.20 -0.58
C VAL A 36 2.90 11.62 -1.51
N VAL A 37 2.84 10.34 -1.87
CA VAL A 37 3.80 9.77 -2.83
C VAL A 37 3.67 10.44 -4.22
N SER A 38 2.46 10.74 -4.67
CA SER A 38 2.25 11.43 -5.94
C SER A 38 2.80 12.87 -5.91
N LEU A 39 2.73 13.54 -4.76
CA LEU A 39 3.30 14.88 -4.56
C LEU A 39 4.83 14.87 -4.48
N LEU A 40 5.42 13.86 -3.84
CA LEU A 40 6.88 13.72 -3.71
C LEU A 40 7.56 13.51 -5.07
N TYR A 41 6.96 12.69 -5.94
CA TYR A 41 7.51 12.42 -7.27
C TYR A 41 7.07 13.43 -8.35
N GLY A 42 5.97 14.15 -8.13
CA GLY A 42 5.45 15.16 -9.06
C GLY A 42 4.83 14.56 -10.34
N GLU A 43 4.41 15.44 -11.26
CA GLU A 43 3.94 15.13 -12.63
C GLU A 43 2.84 14.06 -12.78
N GLY A 44 2.07 13.80 -11.72
CA GLY A 44 1.05 12.73 -11.75
C GLY A 44 1.66 11.32 -11.70
N PHE A 45 2.85 11.19 -11.14
CA PHE A 45 3.47 9.89 -10.91
C PHE A 45 2.64 9.07 -9.92
N HIS A 46 2.27 7.86 -10.34
CA HIS A 46 1.56 6.90 -9.50
C HIS A 46 2.45 5.69 -9.27
N ILE A 47 2.90 5.53 -8.02
CA ILE A 47 3.78 4.41 -7.63
C ILE A 47 3.15 3.03 -7.89
N PHE A 48 1.81 2.96 -7.83
CA PHE A 48 1.05 1.76 -8.18
C PHE A 48 0.11 2.06 -9.34
N LYS A 49 0.65 2.03 -10.55
CA LYS A 49 -0.17 2.08 -11.77
C LYS A 49 -0.38 0.64 -12.25
N PRO A 50 -1.60 0.09 -12.17
CA PRO A 50 -1.87 -1.25 -12.65
C PRO A 50 -2.04 -1.21 -14.17
N ASP A 51 -1.72 -2.33 -14.81
CA ASP A 51 -2.03 -2.53 -16.23
C ASP A 51 -3.45 -3.11 -16.39
N ALA A 52 -4.44 -2.41 -15.82
CA ALA A 52 -5.86 -2.73 -15.94
C ALA A 52 -6.72 -1.47 -15.81
N PRO A 53 -7.87 -1.41 -16.50
CA PRO A 53 -8.92 -0.42 -16.26
C PRO A 53 -9.52 -0.55 -14.86
N VAL A 54 -10.00 0.57 -14.30
CA VAL A 54 -10.61 0.64 -12.95
C VAL A 54 -11.85 -0.25 -12.81
N ASP A 55 -12.57 -0.47 -13.89
CA ASP A 55 -13.79 -1.29 -13.95
C ASP A 55 -13.53 -2.79 -14.14
N HIS A 56 -12.26 -3.21 -14.16
CA HIS A 56 -11.89 -4.62 -14.33
C HIS A 56 -11.74 -5.34 -12.98
N ASP A 57 -12.27 -6.56 -12.86
CA ASP A 57 -12.23 -7.36 -11.62
C ASP A 57 -10.80 -7.62 -11.09
N GLU A 58 -9.81 -7.60 -11.98
CA GLU A 58 -8.38 -7.78 -11.63
C GLU A 58 -7.68 -6.49 -11.19
N TYR A 59 -8.32 -5.32 -11.31
CA TYR A 59 -7.70 -4.03 -11.06
C TYR A 59 -7.03 -3.99 -9.68
N ASP A 60 -7.78 -4.38 -8.66
CA ASP A 60 -7.32 -4.32 -7.28
C ASP A 60 -6.23 -5.36 -6.97
N LEU A 61 -6.34 -6.55 -7.55
CA LEU A 61 -5.30 -7.58 -7.47
C LEU A 61 -3.99 -7.06 -8.06
N LYS A 62 -4.05 -6.40 -9.23
CA LYS A 62 -2.86 -5.84 -9.88
C LYS A 62 -2.25 -4.70 -9.08
N ILE A 63 -3.04 -3.86 -8.42
CA ILE A 63 -2.46 -2.86 -7.52
C ILE A 63 -1.76 -3.58 -6.34
N LEU A 64 -2.34 -4.65 -5.78
CA LEU A 64 -1.73 -5.35 -4.64
C LEU A 64 -0.41 -6.04 -5.04
N MET A 65 -0.33 -6.52 -6.29
CA MET A 65 0.92 -6.97 -6.89
C MET A 65 1.94 -5.83 -7.00
N GLU A 66 1.56 -4.64 -7.50
CA GLU A 66 2.46 -3.48 -7.54
C GLU A 66 2.90 -3.01 -6.14
N HIS A 67 2.01 -3.08 -5.15
CA HIS A 67 2.35 -2.83 -3.76
C HIS A 67 3.40 -3.82 -3.26
N HIS A 68 3.20 -5.12 -3.50
CA HIS A 68 4.17 -6.16 -3.16
C HIS A 68 5.54 -5.91 -3.81
N ARG A 69 5.57 -5.49 -5.08
CA ARG A 69 6.82 -5.21 -5.81
C ARG A 69 7.66 -4.13 -5.13
N CYS A 70 7.04 -3.14 -4.50
CA CYS A 70 7.75 -2.03 -3.87
C CYS A 70 7.93 -2.16 -2.35
N PHE A 71 6.93 -2.69 -1.64
CA PHE A 71 6.84 -2.67 -0.18
C PHE A 71 6.70 -4.06 0.46
N GLY A 72 6.66 -5.11 -0.34
CA GLY A 72 6.71 -6.49 0.13
C GLY A 72 8.07 -6.91 0.70
N PRO A 73 8.19 -8.15 1.19
CA PRO A 73 7.15 -9.19 1.26
C PRO A 73 6.14 -8.98 2.40
N PHE A 74 5.05 -9.76 2.39
CA PHE A 74 3.98 -9.67 3.38
C PHE A 74 4.12 -10.77 4.46
N PRO A 75 4.25 -10.42 5.75
CA PRO A 75 4.37 -11.42 6.83
C PRO A 75 3.04 -12.13 7.12
N LEU A 76 2.77 -13.27 6.45
CA LEU A 76 1.51 -14.03 6.59
C LEU A 76 1.14 -14.39 8.04
N SER A 77 2.13 -14.62 8.90
CA SER A 77 1.90 -14.92 10.32
C SER A 77 1.22 -13.78 11.08
N SER A 78 1.55 -12.52 10.77
CA SER A 78 0.92 -11.34 11.38
C SER A 78 -0.51 -11.15 10.87
N TYR A 79 -0.73 -11.45 9.59
CA TYR A 79 -2.01 -11.26 8.91
C TYR A 79 -3.08 -12.29 9.29
N GLN A 80 -2.71 -13.45 9.84
CA GLN A 80 -3.68 -14.46 10.33
C GLN A 80 -4.64 -13.92 11.39
N GLU A 81 -4.23 -12.91 12.15
CA GLU A 81 -5.07 -12.29 13.18
C GLU A 81 -6.15 -11.38 12.61
N ILE A 82 -5.95 -10.93 11.37
CA ILE A 82 -6.76 -9.89 10.75
C ILE A 82 -7.35 -10.31 9.40
N ALA A 83 -6.88 -11.37 8.73
CA ALA A 83 -7.42 -11.87 7.46
C ALA A 83 -7.93 -13.31 7.57
N ASP A 84 -8.97 -13.62 6.81
CA ASP A 84 -9.43 -15.00 6.61
C ASP A 84 -8.47 -15.80 5.71
N GLU A 85 -8.74 -17.11 5.63
CA GLU A 85 -7.91 -18.07 4.90
C GLU A 85 -7.78 -17.73 3.41
N GLY A 86 -8.88 -17.42 2.72
CA GLY A 86 -8.85 -17.12 1.28
C GLY A 86 -8.01 -15.87 0.98
N ARG A 87 -7.97 -14.91 1.89
CA ARG A 87 -7.18 -13.69 1.74
C ARG A 87 -5.70 -13.92 1.99
N LEU A 88 -5.37 -14.77 2.96
CA LEU A 88 -3.99 -15.23 3.16
C LEU A 88 -3.50 -16.02 1.95
N GLU A 89 -4.36 -16.82 1.32
CA GLU A 89 -4.06 -17.50 0.07
C GLU A 89 -3.77 -16.52 -1.07
N VAL A 90 -4.54 -15.44 -1.20
CA VAL A 90 -4.27 -14.38 -2.19
C VAL A 90 -2.91 -13.72 -1.94
N LEU A 91 -2.61 -13.32 -0.69
CA LEU A 91 -1.31 -12.71 -0.36
C LEU A 91 -0.15 -13.68 -0.65
N LYS A 92 -0.32 -14.96 -0.31
CA LYS A 92 0.64 -16.01 -0.62
C LYS A 92 0.82 -16.17 -2.12
N TRP A 93 -0.27 -16.25 -2.88
CA TRP A 93 -0.26 -16.36 -4.34
C TRP A 93 0.48 -15.18 -4.97
N ILE A 94 0.24 -13.94 -4.52
CA ILE A 94 0.94 -12.75 -5.02
C ILE A 94 2.45 -12.86 -4.80
N MET A 95 2.87 -13.28 -3.60
CA MET A 95 4.30 -13.45 -3.30
C MET A 95 4.94 -14.56 -4.15
N GLU A 96 4.23 -15.66 -4.39
CA GLU A 96 4.69 -16.78 -5.22
C GLU A 96 4.73 -16.44 -6.72
N ASN A 97 3.82 -15.58 -7.20
CA ASN A 97 3.69 -15.20 -8.61
C ASN A 97 4.37 -13.86 -8.95
N SER A 98 5.08 -13.25 -7.99
CA SER A 98 5.90 -12.07 -8.22
C SER A 98 7.37 -12.48 -8.40
N PRO A 99 7.87 -12.65 -9.63
CA PRO A 99 9.26 -13.04 -9.87
C PRO A 99 10.23 -12.02 -9.27
N ALA A 100 11.36 -12.47 -8.72
CA ALA A 100 12.32 -11.62 -8.01
C ALA A 100 12.84 -10.46 -8.87
N GLU A 101 12.95 -10.69 -10.18
CA GLU A 101 13.37 -9.72 -11.19
C GLU A 101 12.35 -8.60 -11.40
N SER A 102 11.07 -8.85 -11.07
CA SER A 102 10.01 -7.85 -11.15
C SER A 102 9.95 -6.95 -9.92
N LEU A 103 10.57 -7.35 -8.81
CA LEU A 103 10.58 -6.58 -7.57
C LEU A 103 11.38 -5.29 -7.76
N ARG A 104 10.83 -4.20 -7.24
CA ARG A 104 11.46 -2.88 -7.24
C ARG A 104 11.39 -2.32 -5.82
N PRO A 105 12.17 -2.89 -4.87
CA PRO A 105 12.00 -2.57 -3.47
C PRO A 105 12.26 -1.08 -3.23
N PHE A 106 11.29 -0.35 -2.71
CA PHE A 106 11.39 1.10 -2.49
C PHE A 106 12.52 1.47 -1.51
N ARG A 107 12.86 0.54 -0.62
CA ARG A 107 14.03 0.66 0.27
C ARG A 107 15.36 0.76 -0.48
N LEU A 108 15.43 0.40 -1.76
CA LEU A 108 16.62 0.49 -2.60
C LEU A 108 16.64 1.75 -3.48
N THR A 109 15.57 2.55 -3.47
CA THR A 109 15.51 3.84 -4.16
C THR A 109 16.67 4.74 -3.72
N THR A 110 17.28 5.42 -4.69
CA THR A 110 18.51 6.18 -4.48
C THR A 110 18.23 7.56 -3.87
N SER A 111 19.25 8.16 -3.23
CA SER A 111 19.16 9.52 -2.68
C SER A 111 18.99 10.62 -3.75
N TRP A 112 19.17 10.27 -5.03
CA TRP A 112 18.92 11.16 -6.17
C TRP A 112 17.43 11.30 -6.47
N GLU A 113 16.63 10.29 -6.10
CA GLU A 113 15.19 10.26 -6.36
C GLU A 113 14.39 10.75 -5.15
N ILE A 114 14.89 10.50 -3.93
CA ILE A 114 14.23 10.90 -2.67
C ILE A 114 15.28 11.02 -1.56
N CYS A 115 15.19 12.05 -0.70
CA CYS A 115 16.09 12.15 0.46
C CYS A 115 15.85 11.00 1.46
N GLN A 116 16.75 10.78 2.41
CA GLN A 116 16.63 9.64 3.33
C GLN A 116 15.45 9.82 4.28
N GLU A 117 15.15 11.06 4.66
CA GLU A 117 14.06 11.46 5.54
C GLU A 117 12.71 11.14 4.88
N ASP A 118 12.46 11.66 3.67
CA ASP A 118 11.23 11.40 2.92
C ASP A 118 11.09 9.90 2.57
N LYS A 119 12.20 9.21 2.32
CA LYS A 119 12.19 7.77 2.10
C LYS A 119 11.74 7.00 3.34
N GLY A 120 12.23 7.38 4.52
CA GLY A 120 11.82 6.82 5.80
C GLY A 120 10.32 7.03 6.03
N PHE A 121 9.86 8.25 5.78
CA PHE A 121 8.45 8.62 5.85
C PHE A 121 7.58 7.78 4.89
N VAL A 122 7.95 7.65 3.61
CA VAL A 122 7.19 6.82 2.65
C VAL A 122 7.18 5.35 3.08
N LEU A 123 8.32 4.82 3.56
CA LEU A 123 8.39 3.43 4.03
C LEU A 123 7.51 3.15 5.25
N SER A 124 7.24 4.15 6.09
CA SER A 124 6.41 4.02 7.30
C SER A 124 4.91 4.07 6.97
N ILE A 125 4.49 4.98 6.08
CA ILE A 125 3.06 5.16 5.75
C ILE A 125 2.52 4.16 4.72
N MET A 126 3.41 3.48 3.99
CA MET A 126 3.05 2.53 2.91
C MET A 126 2.96 1.07 3.37
N LYS A 127 3.01 0.80 4.68
CA LYS A 127 2.82 -0.55 5.24
C LYS A 127 1.43 -1.09 4.90
N LEU A 128 1.33 -2.36 4.51
CA LEU A 128 0.02 -2.95 4.20
C LEU A 128 -0.82 -3.17 5.47
N ASP A 129 -0.22 -3.60 6.57
CA ASP A 129 -0.86 -3.66 7.89
C ASP A 129 -1.01 -2.24 8.48
N LEU A 130 -2.23 -1.89 8.87
CA LEU A 130 -2.54 -0.61 9.49
C LEU A 130 -2.01 -0.49 10.91
N ARG A 131 -1.78 -1.60 11.61
CA ARG A 131 -1.23 -1.63 12.97
C ARG A 131 0.23 -1.19 13.00
N ASP A 132 0.94 -1.41 11.90
CA ASP A 132 2.34 -1.03 11.72
C ASP A 132 2.51 0.42 11.24
N ARG A 133 1.41 1.12 10.92
CA ARG A 133 1.48 2.51 10.46
C ARG A 133 1.54 3.46 11.65
N PRO A 134 2.39 4.49 11.59
CA PRO A 134 2.43 5.53 12.61
C PRO A 134 1.13 6.34 12.60
N THR A 135 0.78 6.87 13.77
CA THR A 135 -0.29 7.86 13.91
C THR A 135 0.15 9.22 13.38
N ALA A 136 -0.81 10.11 13.08
CA ALA A 136 -0.49 11.47 12.65
C ALA A 136 0.38 12.22 13.67
N HIS A 137 0.19 11.99 14.97
CA HIS A 137 1.02 12.59 16.02
C HIS A 137 2.47 12.13 15.93
N GLN A 138 2.70 10.82 15.81
CA GLN A 138 4.04 10.25 15.67
C GLN A 138 4.74 10.73 14.39
N LEU A 139 3.99 10.95 13.30
CA LEU A 139 4.53 11.50 12.05
C LEU A 139 4.94 12.97 12.18
N LEU A 140 4.27 13.74 13.04
CA LEU A 140 4.58 15.17 13.27
C LEU A 140 5.69 15.37 14.30
N GLU A 141 5.99 14.35 15.11
CA GLU A 141 7.06 14.38 16.12
C GLU A 141 8.41 13.85 15.61
N ASP A 142 8.47 13.31 14.39
CA ASP A 142 9.68 12.78 13.75
C ASP A 142 10.59 13.90 13.16
N GLU A 143 10.51 15.13 13.71
CA GLU A 143 11.38 16.28 13.38
C GLU A 143 12.65 16.34 14.26
#